data_AF-A0A1E5CMK6-F1
#
_entry.id   AF-A0A1E5CMK6-F1
#
_cell.length_a   1.000
_cell.length_b   1.000
_cell.length_c   1.000
_cell.angle_alpha   90.00
_cell.angle_beta   90.00
_cell.angle_gamma   90.00
#
_symmetry.space_group_name_H-M   'P 1'
#
loop_
_entity.id
_entity.type
_entity.pdbx_description
1 polymer ?
#
loop_
_entity_poly.entity_id
_entity_poly.type
_entity_poly.pdbx_seq_one_letter_code
_entity_poly.pdbx_strand_id
1 'polypeptide(L)'
;MWSWLAVSLSGYICISAANRGERTHSLAAKVFTLLLLILIVLTEVQTQSTAFWMVSGLALFVFSDVLHVLTEKRVLPFIGFLIAQICYSKLFWLQLSGDIVWWLPALLLATSIVAFLLLLPQLDSFLFPATIMGIVLIQLSWASGELWLLEPTLGHSLGFIGCFILIFSGLMFVINSYRKPIRGANYWISGSYFLAHALIVSSIIF
;
A
#
# COMPACT_ATOMS: atom_id res chain seq x y z
N MET A 1 -15.65 -15.57 4.10
CA MET A 1 -16.25 -15.26 2.76
C MET A 1 -17.07 -13.96 2.76
N TRP A 2 -18.02 -13.76 3.68
CA TRP A 2 -18.84 -12.52 3.75
C TRP A 2 -18.04 -11.23 4.01
N SER A 3 -16.95 -11.33 4.77
CA SER A 3 -16.04 -10.22 5.05
C SER A 3 -15.38 -9.65 3.79
N TRP A 4 -14.93 -10.51 2.87
CA TRP A 4 -14.32 -10.09 1.59
C TRP A 4 -15.33 -9.39 0.66
N LEU A 5 -16.59 -9.83 0.66
CA LEU A 5 -17.67 -9.14 -0.06
C LEU A 5 -17.93 -7.76 0.52
N ALA A 6 -17.91 -7.62 1.85
CA ALA A 6 -18.07 -6.33 2.52
C ALA A 6 -16.90 -5.38 2.20
N VAL A 7 -15.66 -5.87 2.13
CA VAL A 7 -14.48 -5.09 1.71
C VAL A 7 -14.61 -4.64 0.26
N SER A 8 -15.04 -5.52 -0.66
CA SER A 8 -15.23 -5.17 -2.07
C SER A 8 -16.34 -4.12 -2.27
N LEU A 9 -17.49 -4.31 -1.60
CA LEU A 9 -18.63 -3.38 -1.68
C LEU A 9 -18.27 -2.00 -1.11
N SER A 10 -17.59 -1.96 0.03
CA SER A 10 -17.16 -0.70 0.64
C SER A 10 -16.06 0.00 -0.18
N GLY A 11 -15.17 -0.77 -0.83
CA GLY A 11 -14.22 -0.23 -1.81
C GLY A 11 -14.92 0.42 -3.00
N TYR A 12 -15.97 -0.21 -3.54
CA TYR A 12 -16.78 0.36 -4.61
C TYR A 12 -17.50 1.65 -4.18
N ILE A 13 -18.05 1.69 -2.97
CA ILE A 13 -18.68 2.89 -2.40
C ILE A 13 -17.67 4.03 -2.26
N CYS A 14 -16.45 3.74 -1.79
CA CYS A 14 -15.39 4.75 -1.70
C CYS A 14 -15.06 5.34 -3.07
N ILE A 15 -14.88 4.49 -4.06
CA ILE A 15 -14.56 4.86 -5.42
C ILE A 15 -15.68 5.74 -6.01
N SER A 16 -16.94 5.33 -5.82
CA SER A 16 -18.13 6.09 -6.24
C SER A 16 -18.23 7.46 -5.56
N ALA A 17 -18.03 7.53 -4.24
CA ALA A 17 -18.04 8.78 -3.48
C ALA A 17 -16.91 9.73 -3.88
N ALA A 18 -15.71 9.19 -4.16
CA ALA A 18 -14.57 9.97 -4.63
C ALA A 18 -14.83 10.66 -5.99
N ASN A 19 -15.63 10.04 -6.88
CA ASN A 19 -16.03 10.67 -8.15
C ASN A 19 -17.09 11.76 -7.98
N ARG A 20 -17.91 11.69 -6.93
CA ARG A 20 -18.93 12.71 -6.65
C ARG A 20 -18.34 13.98 -6.03
N GLY A 21 -17.05 13.98 -5.70
CA GLY A 21 -16.35 15.12 -5.08
C GLY A 21 -16.58 15.24 -3.56
N GLU A 22 -17.29 14.29 -2.96
CA GLU A 22 -17.62 14.25 -1.54
C GLU A 22 -16.46 13.67 -0.73
N ARG A 23 -15.48 14.53 -0.40
CA ARG A 23 -14.23 14.13 0.28
C ARG A 23 -14.47 13.40 1.61
N THR A 24 -15.46 13.81 2.39
CA THR A 24 -15.81 13.22 3.69
C THR A 24 -16.40 11.81 3.54
N HIS A 25 -17.32 11.61 2.61
CA HIS A 25 -17.93 10.30 2.34
C HIS A 25 -16.92 9.31 1.75
N SER A 26 -16.02 9.79 0.88
CA SER A 26 -14.92 8.97 0.37
C SER A 26 -13.98 8.54 1.50
N LEU A 27 -13.63 9.45 2.42
CA LEU A 27 -12.80 9.10 3.57
C LEU A 27 -13.49 8.11 4.52
N ALA A 28 -14.75 8.33 4.86
CA ALA A 28 -15.50 7.41 5.72
C ALA A 28 -15.51 5.98 5.14
N ALA A 29 -15.71 5.85 3.83
CA ALA A 29 -15.64 4.57 3.14
C ALA A 29 -14.22 3.96 3.14
N LYS A 30 -13.16 4.77 2.95
CA LYS A 30 -11.76 4.31 3.09
C LYS A 30 -11.48 3.75 4.47
N VAL A 31 -11.77 4.52 5.52
CA VAL A 31 -11.56 4.11 6.90
C VAL A 31 -12.34 2.83 7.20
N PHE A 32 -13.58 2.75 6.72
CA PHE A 32 -14.40 1.55 6.90
C PHE A 32 -13.80 0.31 6.22
N THR A 33 -13.33 0.41 4.97
CA THR A 33 -12.68 -0.73 4.28
C THR A 33 -11.44 -1.22 5.02
N LEU A 34 -10.60 -0.31 5.51
CA LEU A 34 -9.37 -0.65 6.23
C LEU A 34 -9.68 -1.24 7.61
N LEU A 35 -10.71 -0.76 8.30
CA LEU A 35 -11.20 -1.36 9.55
C LEU A 35 -11.72 -2.78 9.34
N LEU A 36 -12.43 -3.06 8.23
CA LEU A 36 -12.84 -4.41 7.89
C LEU A 36 -11.64 -5.33 7.66
N LEU A 37 -10.58 -4.84 7.00
CA LEU A 37 -9.34 -5.58 6.84
C LEU A 37 -8.66 -5.87 8.18
N ILE A 38 -8.60 -4.90 9.10
CA ILE A 38 -8.10 -5.11 10.47
C ILE A 38 -8.90 -6.21 11.18
N LEU A 39 -10.24 -6.19 11.06
CA LEU A 39 -11.10 -7.19 11.68
C LEU A 39 -10.79 -8.59 11.14
N ILE A 40 -10.61 -8.73 9.82
CA ILE A 40 -10.24 -10.02 9.19
C ILE A 40 -8.91 -10.53 9.76
N VAL A 41 -7.91 -9.65 9.89
CA VAL A 41 -6.59 -10.02 10.42
C VAL A 41 -6.70 -10.53 11.86
N LEU A 42 -7.51 -9.87 12.69
CA LEU A 42 -7.72 -10.28 14.09
C LEU A 42 -8.46 -11.62 14.23
N THR A 43 -9.28 -12.00 13.25
CA THR A 43 -10.05 -13.26 13.30
C THR A 43 -9.34 -14.45 12.68
N GLU A 44 -8.55 -14.24 11.64
CA GLU A 44 -8.01 -15.33 10.81
C GLU A 44 -6.51 -15.59 11.04
N VAL A 45 -5.74 -14.60 11.54
CA VAL A 45 -4.29 -14.77 11.69
C VAL A 45 -3.94 -15.45 13.02
N GLN A 46 -3.28 -16.61 12.93
CA GLN A 46 -2.95 -17.44 14.09
C GLN A 46 -1.70 -16.95 14.84
N THR A 47 -0.72 -16.37 14.14
CA THR A 47 0.52 -15.86 14.74
C THR A 47 0.35 -14.43 15.25
N GLN A 48 0.35 -14.27 16.59
CA GLN A 48 0.17 -12.97 17.24
C GLN A 48 1.22 -11.92 16.82
N SER A 49 2.46 -12.34 16.55
CA SER A 49 3.53 -11.43 16.11
C SER A 49 3.23 -10.81 14.75
N THR A 50 2.84 -11.61 13.75
CA THR A 50 2.53 -11.11 12.40
C THR A 50 1.24 -10.29 12.39
N ALA A 51 0.23 -10.72 13.15
CA ALA A 51 -1.02 -9.96 13.30
C ALA A 51 -0.76 -8.55 13.86
N PHE A 52 0.13 -8.41 14.85
CA PHE A 52 0.45 -7.11 15.45
C PHE A 52 1.05 -6.12 14.45
N TRP A 53 2.05 -6.54 13.66
CA TRP A 53 2.68 -5.67 12.64
C TRP A 53 1.72 -5.33 11.50
N MET A 54 0.85 -6.27 11.10
CA MET A 54 -0.17 -5.99 10.08
C MET A 54 -1.23 -5.00 10.56
N VAL A 55 -1.79 -5.21 11.76
CA VAL A 55 -2.81 -4.31 12.34
C VAL A 55 -2.24 -2.93 12.60
N SER A 56 -1.02 -2.83 13.14
CA SER A 56 -0.38 -1.53 13.35
C SER A 56 -0.07 -0.81 12.03
N GLY A 57 0.35 -1.52 10.98
CA GLY A 57 0.50 -0.96 9.64
C GLY A 57 -0.82 -0.41 9.08
N LEU A 58 -1.89 -1.22 9.13
CA LEU A 58 -3.24 -0.81 8.70
C LEU A 58 -3.75 0.40 9.50
N ALA A 59 -3.56 0.39 10.82
CA ALA A 59 -3.98 1.49 11.69
C ALA A 59 -3.22 2.79 11.37
N LEU A 60 -1.93 2.71 11.07
CA LEU A 60 -1.14 3.85 10.63
C LEU A 60 -1.58 4.37 9.26
N PHE A 61 -1.96 3.48 8.33
CA PHE A 61 -2.57 3.88 7.06
C PHE A 61 -3.88 4.65 7.27
N VAL A 62 -4.78 4.13 8.11
CA VAL A 62 -6.03 4.81 8.49
C VAL A 62 -5.76 6.18 9.09
N PHE A 63 -4.82 6.25 10.05
CA PHE A 63 -4.47 7.50 10.70
C PHE A 63 -3.88 8.52 9.72
N SER A 64 -3.05 8.06 8.79
CA SER A 64 -2.45 8.90 7.75
C SER A 64 -3.49 9.42 6.75
N ASP A 65 -4.45 8.58 6.36
CA ASP A 65 -5.57 8.97 5.49
C ASP A 65 -6.46 10.03 6.17
N VAL A 66 -6.76 9.87 7.46
CA VAL A 66 -7.50 10.85 8.27
C VAL A 66 -6.75 12.17 8.39
N LEU A 67 -5.45 12.12 8.70
CA LEU A 67 -4.60 13.30 8.76
C LEU A 67 -4.49 14.01 7.40
N HIS A 68 -4.47 13.25 6.30
CA HIS A 68 -4.36 13.81 4.95
C HIS A 68 -5.57 14.67 4.58
N VAL A 69 -6.77 14.31 5.06
CA VAL A 69 -7.99 15.10 4.82
C VAL A 69 -8.15 16.24 5.82
N LEU A 70 -7.72 16.06 7.08
CA LEU A 70 -7.85 17.07 8.12
C LEU A 70 -6.79 18.18 8.06
N THR A 71 -5.60 17.88 7.55
CA THR A 71 -4.44 18.77 7.66
C THR A 71 -4.06 19.35 6.30
N GLU A 72 -3.94 20.67 6.21
CA GLU A 72 -3.41 21.32 5.00
C GLU A 72 -1.90 21.06 4.79
N LYS A 73 -1.17 20.76 5.88
CA LYS A 73 0.25 20.43 5.86
C LYS A 73 0.47 19.00 5.35
N ARG A 74 1.09 18.88 4.17
CA ARG A 74 1.33 17.59 3.49
C ARG A 74 2.38 16.68 4.16
N VAL A 75 3.22 17.21 5.06
CA VAL A 75 4.35 16.46 5.66
C VAL A 75 3.90 15.45 6.71
N LEU A 76 2.91 15.79 7.53
CA LEU A 76 2.44 14.92 8.61
C LEU A 76 1.83 13.59 8.11
N PRO A 77 0.85 13.60 7.17
CA PRO A 77 0.32 12.35 6.62
C PRO A 77 1.38 11.57 5.86
N PHE A 78 2.33 12.25 5.21
CA PHE A 78 3.43 11.60 4.50
C PHE A 78 4.31 10.75 5.43
N ILE A 79 4.70 11.29 6.59
CA ILE A 79 5.47 10.54 7.59
C ILE A 79 4.67 9.32 8.08
N GLY A 80 3.36 9.48 8.31
CA GLY A 80 2.51 8.37 8.70
C GLY A 80 2.47 7.24 7.66
N PHE A 81 2.35 7.57 6.37
CA PHE A 81 2.41 6.60 5.29
C PHE A 81 3.75 5.86 5.23
N LEU A 82 4.87 6.56 5.45
CA LEU A 82 6.20 5.92 5.47
C LEU A 82 6.32 4.93 6.64
N ILE A 83 5.88 5.32 7.84
CA ILE A 83 5.94 4.45 9.02
C ILE A 83 5.04 3.22 8.79
N ALA A 84 3.86 3.40 8.17
CA ALA A 84 2.96 2.29 7.84
C ALA A 84 3.61 1.28 6.88
N GLN A 85 4.30 1.74 5.84
CA GLN A 85 5.00 0.87 4.90
C GLN A 85 6.18 0.13 5.54
N ILE A 86 6.94 0.80 6.42
CA ILE A 86 8.02 0.16 7.20
C ILE A 86 7.44 -0.94 8.10
N CYS A 87 6.26 -0.70 8.69
CA CYS A 87 5.55 -1.67 9.51
C CYS A 87 5.20 -2.95 8.71
N TYR A 88 4.67 -2.79 7.50
CA TYR A 88 4.46 -3.91 6.56
C TYR A 88 5.76 -4.57 6.11
N SER A 89 6.84 -3.81 5.94
CA SER A 89 8.12 -4.42 5.60
C SER A 89 8.60 -5.31 6.73
N LYS A 90 8.51 -4.84 7.99
CA LYS A 90 8.87 -5.62 9.17
C LYS A 90 8.08 -6.92 9.29
N LEU A 91 6.80 -6.91 8.94
CA LEU A 91 5.96 -8.10 8.88
C LEU A 91 6.56 -9.20 8.01
N PHE A 92 6.99 -8.85 6.79
CA PHE A 92 7.60 -9.81 5.88
C PHE A 92 9.02 -10.21 6.34
N TRP A 93 9.81 -9.27 6.85
CA TRP A 93 11.14 -9.60 7.39
C TRP A 93 11.11 -10.58 8.57
N LEU A 94 10.03 -10.63 9.36
CA LEU A 94 9.89 -11.58 10.46
C LEU A 94 9.62 -13.01 10.00
N GLN A 95 9.10 -13.18 8.78
CA GLN A 95 8.83 -14.49 8.19
C GLN A 95 10.05 -15.02 7.42
N LEU A 96 11.02 -14.16 7.14
CA LEU A 96 12.20 -14.49 6.35
C LEU A 96 13.13 -15.39 7.15
N SER A 97 13.32 -16.62 6.68
CA SER A 97 14.32 -17.54 7.19
C SER A 97 15.07 -18.18 6.03
N GLY A 98 16.26 -17.68 5.72
CA GLY A 98 17.05 -18.18 4.60
C GLY A 98 18.08 -17.20 4.06
N ASP A 99 18.78 -17.64 3.02
CA ASP A 99 19.77 -16.84 2.30
C ASP A 99 19.11 -15.82 1.38
N ILE A 100 19.67 -14.61 1.36
CA ILE A 100 19.15 -13.48 0.60
C ILE A 100 19.62 -13.54 -0.85
N VAL A 101 18.68 -13.34 -1.77
CA VAL A 101 18.93 -13.43 -3.21
C VAL A 101 19.17 -12.05 -3.83
N TRP A 102 20.43 -11.67 -3.97
CA TRP A 102 20.85 -10.32 -4.39
C TRP A 102 20.38 -9.85 -5.79
N TRP A 103 19.95 -10.74 -6.69
CA TRP A 103 19.47 -10.32 -8.01
C TRP A 103 18.10 -9.64 -7.96
N LEU A 104 17.23 -10.01 -7.02
CA LEU A 104 15.89 -9.43 -6.88
C LEU A 104 15.92 -7.95 -6.46
N PRO A 105 16.65 -7.55 -5.40
CA PRO A 105 16.77 -6.13 -5.06
C PRO A 105 17.47 -5.35 -6.16
N ALA A 106 18.47 -5.93 -6.84
CA ALA A 106 19.13 -5.27 -7.98
C ALA A 106 18.14 -4.97 -9.13
N LEU A 107 17.25 -5.92 -9.46
CA LEU A 107 16.23 -5.75 -10.49
C LEU A 107 15.16 -4.74 -10.10
N LEU A 108 14.69 -4.76 -8.84
CA LEU A 108 13.74 -3.76 -8.34
C LEU A 108 14.35 -2.35 -8.34
N LEU A 109 15.62 -2.22 -7.95
CA LEU A 109 16.33 -0.94 -7.94
C LEU A 109 16.53 -0.42 -9.37
N ALA A 110 16.94 -1.27 -10.30
CA ALA A 110 17.10 -0.90 -11.71
C ALA A 110 15.77 -0.43 -12.33
N THR A 111 14.69 -1.19 -12.15
CA THR A 111 13.36 -0.81 -12.67
C THR A 111 12.85 0.48 -12.03
N SER A 112 13.11 0.68 -10.73
CA SER A 112 12.70 1.90 -10.05
C SER A 112 13.52 3.13 -10.46
N ILE A 113 14.82 2.99 -10.77
CA ILE A 113 15.62 4.08 -11.36
C ILE A 113 15.05 4.46 -12.72
N VAL A 114 14.74 3.48 -13.57
CA VAL A 114 14.15 3.74 -14.90
C VAL A 114 12.81 4.46 -14.75
N ALA A 115 11.93 3.97 -13.88
CA ALA A 115 10.66 4.63 -13.58
C ALA A 115 10.88 6.06 -13.08
N PHE A 116 11.80 6.26 -12.13
CA PHE A 116 12.14 7.57 -11.59
C PHE A 116 12.66 8.54 -12.65
N LEU A 117 13.54 8.10 -13.56
CA LEU A 117 14.06 8.93 -14.65
C LEU A 117 12.97 9.33 -15.65
N LEU A 118 12.02 8.43 -15.96
CA LEU A 118 10.86 8.75 -16.81
C LEU A 118 9.92 9.76 -16.15
N LEU A 119 9.87 9.74 -14.83
CA LEU A 119 9.05 10.62 -13.99
C LEU A 119 9.78 11.92 -13.60
N LEU A 120 11.10 11.99 -13.74
CA LEU A 120 11.93 13.16 -13.44
C LEU A 120 11.39 14.48 -14.03
N PRO A 121 11.04 14.57 -15.33
CA PRO A 121 10.48 15.80 -15.90
C PRO A 121 9.11 16.19 -15.33
N GLN A 122 8.48 15.31 -14.55
CA GLN A 122 7.16 15.53 -13.93
C GLN A 122 7.25 15.88 -12.44
N LEU A 123 8.41 15.71 -11.78
CA LEU A 123 8.57 15.79 -10.32
C LEU A 123 9.39 16.99 -9.80
N ASP A 124 9.65 18.00 -10.63
CA ASP A 124 10.59 19.11 -10.35
C ASP A 124 10.53 19.73 -8.93
N SER A 125 9.35 19.88 -8.34
CA SER A 125 9.20 20.49 -7.01
C SER A 125 9.03 19.49 -5.85
N PHE A 126 8.75 18.21 -6.12
CA PHE A 126 8.41 17.19 -5.11
C PHE A 126 9.20 15.89 -5.28
N LEU A 127 10.38 16.00 -5.88
CA LEU A 127 11.32 14.92 -6.07
C LEU A 127 11.61 14.18 -4.76
N PHE A 128 11.86 14.93 -3.68
CA PHE A 128 12.34 14.37 -2.42
C PHE A 128 11.30 13.50 -1.69
N PRO A 129 10.02 13.92 -1.50
CA PRO A 129 9.02 13.03 -0.94
C PRO A 129 8.75 11.78 -1.79
N ALA A 130 8.76 11.92 -3.12
CA ALA A 130 8.51 10.80 -4.01
C ALA A 130 9.64 9.78 -4.01
N THR A 131 10.92 10.22 -3.97
CA THR A 131 12.05 9.30 -3.87
C THR A 131 12.04 8.52 -2.57
N ILE A 132 11.77 9.17 -1.44
CA ILE A 132 11.69 8.50 -0.13
C ILE A 132 10.59 7.45 -0.13
N MET A 133 9.38 7.80 -0.62
CA MET A 133 8.28 6.85 -0.75
C MET A 133 8.67 5.67 -1.66
N GLY A 134 9.30 5.96 -2.80
CA GLY A 134 9.76 4.93 -3.73
C GLY A 134 10.75 3.97 -3.08
N ILE A 135 11.75 4.48 -2.35
CA ILE A 135 12.74 3.65 -1.65
C ILE A 135 12.08 2.72 -0.64
N VAL A 136 11.15 3.23 0.17
CA VAL A 136 10.43 2.40 1.16
C VAL A 136 9.56 1.34 0.49
N LEU A 137 8.90 1.67 -0.63
CA LEU A 137 8.11 0.71 -1.39
C LEU A 137 8.95 -0.37 -2.08
N ILE A 138 10.14 -0.02 -2.58
CA ILE A 138 11.10 -0.99 -3.10
C ILE A 138 11.55 -1.92 -1.98
N GLN A 139 11.88 -1.37 -0.81
CA GLN A 139 12.33 -2.13 0.35
C GLN A 139 11.22 -3.08 0.88
N LEU A 140 9.97 -2.65 0.85
CA LEU A 140 8.80 -3.49 1.11
C LEU A 140 8.65 -4.62 0.07
N SER A 141 8.73 -4.27 -1.22
CA SER A 141 8.56 -5.24 -2.31
C SER A 141 9.70 -6.24 -2.38
N TRP A 142 10.91 -5.83 -2.01
CA TRP A 142 12.06 -6.72 -1.84
C TRP A 142 11.79 -7.74 -0.73
N ALA A 143 11.37 -7.29 0.46
CA ALA A 143 11.08 -8.19 1.58
C ALA A 143 10.00 -9.23 1.22
N SER A 144 8.92 -8.80 0.56
CA SER A 144 7.87 -9.72 0.10
C SER A 144 8.32 -10.63 -1.05
N GLY A 145 9.19 -10.15 -1.95
CA GLY A 145 9.72 -10.93 -3.06
C GLY A 145 10.68 -12.03 -2.59
N GLU A 146 11.56 -11.73 -1.63
CA GLU A 146 12.46 -12.73 -1.03
C GLU A 146 11.68 -13.84 -0.33
N LEU A 147 10.63 -13.49 0.42
CA LEU A 147 9.75 -14.50 1.03
C LEU A 147 9.12 -15.44 0.01
N TRP A 148 8.71 -14.91 -1.14
CA TRP A 148 8.12 -15.72 -2.20
C TRP A 148 9.17 -16.60 -2.90
N LEU A 149 10.41 -16.13 -3.03
CA LEU A 149 11.51 -16.91 -3.59
C LEU A 149 11.94 -18.06 -2.67
N LEU A 150 11.97 -17.82 -1.36
CA LEU A 150 12.32 -18.83 -0.35
C LEU A 150 11.20 -19.87 -0.18
N GLU A 151 9.95 -19.40 -0.09
CA GLU A 151 8.78 -20.24 0.11
C GLU A 151 7.70 -19.89 -0.95
N PRO A 152 7.70 -20.59 -2.10
CA PRO A 152 6.77 -20.32 -3.19
C PRO A 152 5.37 -20.88 -2.87
N THR A 153 4.67 -20.24 -1.94
CA THR A 153 3.27 -20.51 -1.60
C THR A 153 2.34 -19.52 -2.30
N LEU A 154 1.06 -19.89 -2.42
CA LEU A 154 0.04 -18.99 -2.99
C LEU A 154 -0.10 -17.72 -2.15
N GLY A 155 -0.08 -17.82 -0.82
CA GLY A 155 -0.07 -16.68 0.09
C GLY A 155 1.03 -15.67 -0.25
N HIS A 156 2.28 -16.13 -0.27
CA HIS A 156 3.45 -15.25 -0.45
C HIS A 156 3.44 -14.58 -1.85
N SER A 157 2.94 -15.29 -2.87
CA SER A 157 2.76 -14.71 -4.21
C SER A 157 1.73 -13.57 -4.23
N LEU A 158 0.64 -13.70 -3.48
CA LEU A 158 -0.37 -12.65 -3.34
C LEU A 158 0.20 -11.43 -2.62
N GLY A 159 1.02 -11.63 -1.59
CA GLY A 159 1.73 -10.55 -0.90
C GLY A 159 2.62 -9.76 -1.84
N PHE A 160 3.37 -10.45 -2.70
CA PHE A 160 4.28 -9.83 -3.66
C PHE A 160 3.54 -9.05 -4.75
N ILE A 161 2.47 -9.63 -5.32
CA ILE A 161 1.59 -8.94 -6.28
C ILE A 161 0.93 -7.72 -5.60
N GLY A 162 0.50 -7.86 -4.34
CA GLY A 162 -0.05 -6.77 -3.55
C GLY A 162 0.92 -5.60 -3.38
N CYS A 163 2.20 -5.88 -3.09
CA CYS A 163 3.25 -4.87 -3.00
C CYS A 163 3.48 -4.13 -4.33
N PHE A 164 3.48 -4.85 -5.47
CA PHE A 164 3.59 -4.21 -6.78
C PHE A 164 2.39 -3.31 -7.11
N ILE A 165 1.18 -3.74 -6.78
CA ILE A 165 -0.02 -2.91 -6.96
C ILE A 165 0.05 -1.68 -6.04
N LEU A 166 0.66 -1.81 -4.86
CA LEU A 166 0.90 -0.69 -3.94
C LEU A 166 1.92 0.31 -4.51
N ILE A 167 3.00 -0.16 -5.16
CA ILE A 167 3.92 0.69 -5.93
C ILE A 167 3.16 1.44 -7.02
N PHE A 168 2.37 0.73 -7.82
CA PHE A 168 1.59 1.33 -8.90
C PHE A 168 0.62 2.39 -8.38
N SER A 169 -0.05 2.11 -7.27
CA SER A 169 -0.94 3.04 -6.58
C SER A 169 -0.22 4.30 -6.11
N GLY A 170 0.97 4.15 -5.53
CA GLY A 170 1.81 5.27 -5.10
C GLY A 170 2.28 6.12 -6.28
N LEU A 171 2.67 5.47 -7.38
CA LEU A 171 3.06 6.15 -8.61
C LEU A 171 1.92 7.01 -9.18
N MET A 172 0.72 6.42 -9.28
CA MET A 172 -0.47 7.13 -9.74
C MET A 172 -0.87 8.27 -8.82
N PHE A 173 -0.71 8.10 -7.50
CA PHE A 173 -0.95 9.16 -6.52
C PHE A 173 0.00 10.35 -6.72
N VAL A 174 1.28 10.10 -6.92
CA VAL A 174 2.27 11.15 -7.21
C VAL A 174 1.94 11.86 -8.52
N ILE A 175 1.67 11.11 -9.59
CA ILE A 175 1.34 11.69 -10.91
C ILE A 175 0.08 12.57 -10.82
N ASN A 176 -0.98 12.10 -10.16
CA ASN A 176 -2.25 12.84 -10.06
C ASN A 176 -2.18 14.04 -9.10
N SER A 177 -1.36 13.97 -8.05
CA SER A 177 -1.22 15.07 -7.09
C SER A 177 -0.46 16.26 -7.67
N TYR A 178 0.36 16.05 -8.71
CA TYR A 178 1.27 17.06 -9.24
C TYR A 178 1.06 17.42 -10.73
N ARG A 179 0.38 16.60 -11.53
CA ARG A 179 -0.09 16.97 -12.87
C ARG A 179 -1.54 17.48 -12.83
N LYS A 180 -2.02 18.11 -13.91
CA LYS A 180 -3.46 18.42 -14.11
C LYS A 180 -4.29 17.17 -13.76
N PRO A 181 -5.34 17.30 -12.93
CA PRO A 181 -6.10 16.16 -12.43
C PRO A 181 -6.62 15.35 -13.62
N ILE A 182 -6.15 14.10 -13.74
CA ILE A 182 -6.61 13.20 -14.79
C ILE A 182 -8.06 12.83 -14.41
N ARG A 183 -9.01 13.03 -15.33
CA ARG A 183 -10.42 12.64 -15.10
C ARG A 183 -10.47 11.15 -14.75
N GLY A 184 -10.96 10.82 -13.54
CA GLY A 184 -11.04 9.44 -13.05
C GLY A 184 -9.78 8.89 -12.38
N ALA A 185 -8.73 9.71 -12.12
CA ALA A 185 -7.54 9.25 -11.41
C ALA A 185 -7.85 8.67 -10.02
N ASN A 186 -8.85 9.24 -9.33
CA ASN A 186 -9.25 8.78 -8.00
C ASN A 186 -9.80 7.34 -8.00
N TYR A 187 -10.38 6.87 -9.13
CA TYR A 187 -10.80 5.48 -9.30
C TYR A 187 -9.60 4.54 -9.31
N TRP A 188 -8.62 4.85 -10.16
CA TRP A 188 -7.44 4.02 -10.30
C TRP A 188 -6.60 4.01 -9.03
N ILE A 189 -6.36 5.18 -8.43
CA ILE A 189 -5.56 5.30 -7.20
C ILE A 189 -6.22 4.59 -6.02
N SER A 190 -7.50 4.87 -5.75
CA SER A 190 -8.17 4.26 -4.58
C SER A 190 -8.44 2.78 -4.81
N GLY A 191 -8.77 2.38 -6.04
CA GLY A 191 -8.97 0.98 -6.42
C GLY A 191 -7.70 0.14 -6.28
N SER A 192 -6.57 0.61 -6.83
CA SER A 192 -5.28 -0.09 -6.65
C SER A 192 -4.85 -0.13 -5.20
N TYR A 193 -5.09 0.94 -4.44
CA TYR A 193 -4.74 1.00 -3.02
C TYR A 193 -5.48 -0.08 -2.21
N PHE A 194 -6.80 -0.19 -2.36
CA PHE A 194 -7.57 -1.21 -1.65
C PHE A 194 -7.23 -2.62 -2.12
N LEU A 195 -7.04 -2.81 -3.43
CA LEU A 195 -6.66 -4.09 -3.99
C LEU A 195 -5.30 -4.55 -3.43
N ALA A 196 -4.33 -3.65 -3.33
CA ALA A 196 -3.04 -3.94 -2.72
C ALA A 196 -3.17 -4.38 -1.26
N HIS A 197 -3.94 -3.66 -0.45
CA HIS A 197 -4.16 -3.99 0.95
C HIS A 197 -4.91 -5.32 1.13
N ALA A 198 -5.92 -5.57 0.31
CA ALA A 198 -6.65 -6.82 0.28
C ALA A 198 -5.73 -8.01 -0.04
N LEU A 199 -4.84 -7.87 -1.02
CA LEU A 199 -3.88 -8.91 -1.40
C LEU A 199 -2.82 -9.15 -0.32
N ILE A 200 -2.28 -8.08 0.30
CA ILE A 200 -1.30 -8.20 1.38
C ILE A 200 -1.94 -8.88 2.61
N VAL A 201 -3.18 -8.56 2.96
CA VAL A 201 -3.92 -9.25 4.04
C VAL A 201 -4.20 -10.71 3.67
N SER A 202 -4.59 -10.97 2.42
CA SER A 202 -4.81 -12.32 1.90
C SER A 202 -3.55 -13.18 2.00
N SER A 203 -2.37 -12.59 1.79
CA SER A 203 -1.07 -13.28 1.83
C SER A 203 -0.75 -13.96 3.16
N ILE A 204 -1.37 -13.52 4.26
CA ILE A 204 -1.09 -14.04 5.62
C ILE A 204 -2.14 -15.07 6.04
N ILE A 205 -3.29 -15.08 5.35
CA ILE A 205 -4.41 -15.96 5.66
C ILE A 205 -4.28 -17.29 4.89
N PHE A 206 -3.75 -17.24 3.67
CA PHE A 206 -3.53 -18.40 2.80
C PHE A 206 -2.06 -18.81 2.79
#